data_AF-A0A1E5ITE0-F1
#
_entry.id   AF-A0A1E5ITE0-F1
#
_cell.length_a   1.000
_cell.length_b   1.000
_cell.length_c   1.000
_cell.angle_alpha   90.00
_cell.angle_beta   90.00
_cell.angle_gamma   90.00
#
_symmetry.space_group_name_H-M   'P 1'
#
loop_
_entity.id
_entity.type
_entity.pdbx_description
1 polymer ?
#
loop_
_entity_poly.entity_id
_entity_poly.type
_entity_poly.pdbx_seq_one_letter_code
_entity_poly.pdbx_strand_id
1 'polypeptide(L)'
;MSEHVQAFDRWIREEFVTLNSALERLYLQQNDPANVKGVGDELKSTLAEQGRVLIKALVEEGNTDEGFDSAFDLLGNVGLYMAACRRHEITEPSRETSSPLIEASALAMHIGASIGVTPRFATAHLTTHNRAVNGVFKRFTDLDDEKLFVDYNTKGILAYKRAADALLKIQPLGISHPISADLFTAALKALQEVIASNQILFERLDKAMFFNCVRPYYKPHRVGQQVYRGANAGDFAGINVIDLQLGLCFANEPSYSQLLVDKFLYMMPEDQRILRDCMRRSSIMDEFLAAQEHAEEEWYQQNLSLFLAVCQCHGETAIQHHNQLVEKYITEPSTRMVQEHMEKVTASGPPLAVLLSALEKLRDRRAAAKRDDIRTRFDDIAALTLTLKGAE
;
A
#
# COMPACT_ATOMS: atom_id res chain seq x y z
N MET A 1 18.58 10.94 19.47
CA MET A 1 17.56 9.91 19.85
C MET A 1 17.50 9.76 21.37
N SER A 2 16.44 10.31 21.96
CA SER A 2 16.24 10.35 23.41
C SER A 2 16.01 8.98 24.05
N GLU A 3 16.20 8.89 25.37
CA GLU A 3 15.93 7.67 26.15
C GLU A 3 14.45 7.26 26.05
N HIS A 4 13.52 8.21 25.99
CA HIS A 4 12.10 7.94 25.83
C HIS A 4 11.76 7.31 24.48
N VAL A 5 12.38 7.80 23.38
CA VAL A 5 12.21 7.20 22.05
C VAL A 5 12.75 5.77 22.03
N GLN A 6 13.92 5.52 22.61
CA GLN A 6 14.51 4.18 22.69
C GLN A 6 13.67 3.22 23.54
N ALA A 7 13.12 3.70 24.66
CA ALA A 7 12.26 2.90 25.53
C ALA A 7 10.97 2.48 24.80
N PHE A 8 10.34 3.41 24.07
CA PHE A 8 9.13 3.10 23.31
C PHE A 8 9.42 2.18 22.11
N ASP A 9 10.51 2.41 21.38
CA ASP A 9 10.92 1.54 20.27
C ASP A 9 11.20 0.10 20.74
N ARG A 10 11.88 -0.05 21.89
CA ARG A 10 12.13 -1.36 22.49
C ARG A 10 10.82 -2.06 22.87
N TRP A 11 9.90 -1.34 23.49
CA TRP A 11 8.58 -1.88 23.85
C TRP A 11 7.81 -2.36 22.61
N ILE A 12 7.81 -1.59 21.51
CA ILE A 12 7.19 -1.98 20.23
C ILE A 12 7.80 -3.27 19.66
N ARG A 13 9.09 -3.51 19.86
CA ARG A 13 9.80 -4.70 19.35
C ARG A 13 9.66 -5.94 20.23
N GLU A 14 9.32 -5.75 21.50
CA GLU A 14 9.28 -6.80 22.52
C GLU A 14 7.86 -6.99 23.06
N GLU A 15 7.52 -6.35 24.17
CA GLU A 15 6.28 -6.56 24.91
C GLU A 15 5.02 -6.32 24.06
N PHE A 16 5.04 -5.34 23.16
CA PHE A 16 3.96 -5.11 22.19
C PHE A 16 3.65 -6.35 21.36
N VAL A 17 4.69 -7.03 20.84
CA VAL A 17 4.55 -8.25 20.05
C VAL A 17 4.00 -9.37 20.94
N THR A 18 4.51 -9.52 22.16
CA THR A 18 4.04 -10.53 23.13
C THR A 18 2.55 -10.38 23.42
N LEU A 19 2.09 -9.17 23.74
CA LEU A 19 0.71 -8.88 24.09
C LEU A 19 -0.25 -9.12 22.92
N ASN A 20 0.08 -8.60 21.74
CA ASN A 20 -0.72 -8.80 20.54
C ASN A 20 -0.80 -10.29 20.17
N SER A 21 0.32 -11.02 20.22
CA SER A 21 0.36 -12.45 19.87
C SER A 21 -0.45 -13.30 20.86
N ALA A 22 -0.40 -12.97 22.16
CA ALA A 22 -1.23 -13.61 23.16
C ALA A 22 -2.73 -13.36 22.90
N LEU A 23 -3.10 -12.13 22.54
CA LEU A 23 -4.47 -11.79 22.16
C LEU A 23 -4.93 -12.56 20.90
N GLU A 24 -4.11 -12.65 19.85
CA GLU A 24 -4.43 -13.44 18.65
C GLU A 24 -4.73 -14.90 18.98
N ARG A 25 -3.93 -15.52 19.86
CA ARG A 25 -4.14 -16.91 20.28
C ARG A 25 -5.47 -17.08 21.01
N LEU A 26 -5.87 -16.12 21.85
CA LEU A 26 -7.18 -16.15 22.51
C LEU A 26 -8.32 -16.00 21.51
N TYR A 27 -8.18 -15.11 20.53
CA TYR A 27 -9.23 -14.93 19.54
C TYR A 27 -9.44 -16.19 18.68
N LEU A 28 -8.34 -16.80 18.22
CA LEU A 28 -8.36 -18.02 17.42
C LEU A 28 -8.93 -19.25 18.14
N GLN A 29 -8.93 -19.29 19.48
CA GLN A 29 -9.51 -20.39 20.26
C GLN A 29 -11.05 -20.35 20.32
N GLN A 30 -11.66 -19.22 19.94
CA GLN A 30 -13.11 -19.08 19.95
C GLN A 30 -13.77 -19.74 18.74
N ASN A 31 -15.07 -20.04 18.87
CA ASN A 31 -15.89 -20.44 17.72
C ASN A 31 -16.04 -19.32 16.68
N ASP A 32 -15.97 -18.05 17.12
CA ASP A 32 -15.91 -16.87 16.25
C ASP A 32 -14.57 -16.14 16.46
N PRO A 33 -13.55 -16.43 15.64
CA PRO A 33 -12.25 -15.75 15.71
C PRO A 33 -12.28 -14.25 15.44
N ALA A 34 -13.37 -13.72 14.87
CA ALA A 34 -13.52 -12.28 14.64
C ALA A 34 -14.03 -11.54 15.88
N ASN A 35 -14.62 -12.25 16.86
CA ASN A 35 -15.08 -11.66 18.10
C ASN A 35 -13.88 -11.27 18.99
N VAL A 36 -13.85 -10.00 19.39
CA VAL A 36 -12.87 -9.49 20.37
C VAL A 36 -13.52 -9.03 21.67
N LYS A 37 -14.86 -8.97 21.74
CA LYS A 37 -15.56 -8.43 22.91
C LYS A 37 -15.52 -9.42 24.08
N GLY A 38 -15.10 -8.93 25.25
CA GLY A 38 -15.03 -9.73 26.48
C GLY A 38 -13.90 -10.78 26.52
N VAL A 39 -12.93 -10.67 25.61
CA VAL A 39 -11.82 -11.63 25.49
C VAL A 39 -10.50 -10.90 25.68
N GLY A 40 -9.67 -11.37 26.62
CA GLY A 40 -8.32 -10.82 26.85
C GLY A 40 -8.31 -9.40 27.41
N ASP A 41 -9.33 -8.99 28.16
CA ASP A 41 -9.48 -7.59 28.61
C ASP A 41 -8.34 -7.11 29.54
N GLU A 42 -7.71 -8.02 30.28
CA GLU A 42 -6.48 -7.74 31.03
C GLU A 42 -5.32 -7.39 30.08
N LEU A 43 -5.06 -8.22 29.07
CA LEU A 43 -3.99 -7.98 28.08
C LEU A 43 -4.23 -6.68 27.30
N LYS A 44 -5.49 -6.39 26.95
CA LYS A 44 -5.86 -5.12 26.29
C LYS A 44 -5.58 -3.91 27.18
N SER A 45 -5.96 -3.99 28.44
CA SER A 45 -5.68 -2.94 29.44
C SER A 45 -4.18 -2.73 29.59
N THR A 46 -3.40 -3.80 29.67
CA THR A 46 -1.93 -3.75 29.73
C THR A 46 -1.33 -3.09 28.48
N LEU A 47 -1.75 -3.52 27.28
CA LEU A 47 -1.30 -2.94 26.01
C LEU A 47 -1.57 -1.44 25.94
N ALA A 48 -2.79 -1.03 26.27
CA ALA A 48 -3.21 0.37 26.25
C ALA A 48 -2.41 1.20 27.25
N GLU A 49 -2.31 0.74 28.51
CA GLU A 49 -1.69 1.55 29.56
C GLU A 49 -0.17 1.66 29.40
N GLN A 50 0.53 0.56 29.09
CA GLN A 50 1.97 0.59 28.87
C GLN A 50 2.34 1.51 27.69
N GLY A 51 1.64 1.38 26.56
CA GLY A 51 1.86 2.25 25.40
C GLY A 51 1.54 3.71 25.71
N ARG A 52 0.44 3.99 26.42
CA ARG A 52 0.06 5.36 26.81
C ARG A 52 1.10 6.01 27.72
N VAL A 53 1.63 5.30 28.72
CA VAL A 53 2.66 5.83 29.62
C VAL A 53 3.94 6.21 28.86
N LEU A 54 4.39 5.36 27.93
CA LEU A 54 5.57 5.63 27.11
C LEU A 54 5.35 6.83 26.18
N ILE A 55 4.19 6.91 25.53
CA ILE A 55 3.82 8.03 24.67
C ILE A 55 3.67 9.33 25.45
N LYS A 56 3.11 9.29 26.67
CA LYS A 56 2.96 10.47 27.50
C LYS A 56 4.32 11.11 27.82
N ALA A 57 5.33 10.31 28.15
CA ALA A 57 6.69 10.80 28.37
C ALA A 57 7.26 11.50 27.12
N LEU A 58 7.00 10.96 25.93
CA LEU A 58 7.39 11.58 24.64
C LEU A 58 6.66 12.91 24.38
N VAL A 59 5.38 13.01 24.74
CA VAL A 59 4.61 14.27 24.62
C VAL A 59 5.16 15.33 25.57
N GLU A 60 5.52 14.95 26.80
CA GLU A 60 6.11 15.85 27.80
C GLU A 60 7.51 16.32 27.40
N GLU A 61 8.28 15.50 26.69
CA GLU A 61 9.59 15.86 26.13
C GLU A 61 9.49 16.98 25.07
N GLY A 62 8.37 17.06 24.35
CA GLY A 62 8.13 18.08 23.32
C GLY A 62 8.87 17.81 22.00
N ASN A 63 9.01 18.85 21.15
CA ASN A 63 9.69 18.70 19.86
C ASN A 63 11.21 18.68 20.04
N THR A 64 11.85 17.58 19.65
CA THR A 64 13.31 17.40 19.74
C THR A 64 14.05 17.61 18.41
N ASP A 65 13.34 17.82 17.30
CA ASP A 65 13.86 18.02 15.93
C ASP A 65 15.08 17.13 15.57
N GLU A 66 14.87 15.82 15.59
CA GLU A 66 15.91 14.80 15.34
C GLU A 66 15.98 14.37 13.86
N GLY A 67 15.45 15.18 12.94
CA GLY A 67 15.37 14.91 11.51
C GLY A 67 14.21 14.01 11.08
N PHE A 68 13.99 13.94 9.76
CA PHE A 68 12.84 13.24 9.16
C PHE A 68 12.79 11.75 9.54
N ASP A 69 13.89 11.01 9.39
CA ASP A 69 13.90 9.55 9.62
C ASP A 69 13.54 9.19 11.06
N SER A 70 14.08 9.94 12.03
CA SER A 70 13.77 9.76 13.45
C SER A 70 12.30 10.05 13.76
N ALA A 71 11.77 11.15 13.20
CA ALA A 71 10.38 11.53 13.36
C ALA A 71 9.42 10.51 12.71
N PHE A 72 9.73 10.07 11.50
CA PHE A 72 8.94 9.07 10.79
C PHE A 72 8.96 7.71 11.50
N ASP A 73 10.11 7.26 12.00
CA ASP A 73 10.19 6.01 12.77
C ASP A 73 9.38 6.08 14.08
N LEU A 74 9.43 7.22 14.79
CA LEU A 74 8.63 7.46 15.98
C LEU A 74 7.13 7.48 15.68
N LEU A 75 6.72 8.17 14.61
CA LEU A 75 5.34 8.16 14.13
C LEU A 75 4.87 6.73 13.80
N GLY A 76 5.75 5.92 13.22
CA GLY A 76 5.51 4.51 12.99
C GLY A 76 5.16 3.76 14.27
N ASN A 77 5.94 3.96 15.34
CA ASN A 77 5.70 3.34 16.65
C ASN A 77 4.36 3.77 17.26
N VAL A 78 4.05 5.08 17.24
CA VAL A 78 2.77 5.59 17.74
C VAL A 78 1.61 5.03 16.90
N GLY A 79 1.77 4.99 15.59
CA GLY A 79 0.79 4.47 14.65
C GLY A 79 0.53 2.98 14.81
N LEU A 80 1.58 2.17 15.05
CA LEU A 80 1.49 0.73 15.34
C LEU A 80 0.70 0.50 16.64
N TYR A 81 1.02 1.25 17.70
CA TYR A 81 0.26 1.21 18.95
C TYR A 81 -1.23 1.52 18.72
N MET A 82 -1.55 2.64 18.05
CA MET A 82 -2.95 3.02 17.78
C MET A 82 -3.69 2.00 16.90
N ALA A 83 -2.99 1.42 15.91
CA ALA A 83 -3.54 0.37 15.05
C ALA A 83 -3.85 -0.92 15.85
N ALA A 84 -3.00 -1.30 16.80
CA ALA A 84 -3.28 -2.43 17.69
C ALA A 84 -4.46 -2.13 18.62
N CYS A 85 -4.53 -0.93 19.21
CA CYS A 85 -5.69 -0.50 19.99
C CYS A 85 -6.99 -0.58 19.18
N ARG A 86 -6.94 -0.22 17.89
CA ARG A 86 -8.08 -0.37 16.99
C ARG A 86 -8.42 -1.84 16.73
N ARG A 87 -7.43 -2.69 16.48
CA ARG A 87 -7.63 -4.12 16.22
C ARG A 87 -8.33 -4.83 17.38
N HIS A 88 -7.97 -4.47 18.61
CA HIS A 88 -8.50 -5.05 19.85
C HIS A 88 -9.75 -4.34 20.40
N GLU A 89 -10.32 -3.41 19.64
CA GLU A 89 -11.52 -2.61 19.99
C GLU A 89 -11.40 -1.77 21.28
N ILE A 90 -10.16 -1.49 21.70
CA ILE A 90 -9.85 -0.45 22.69
C ILE A 90 -10.32 0.92 22.16
N THR A 91 -10.21 1.14 20.85
CA THR A 91 -10.84 2.26 20.12
C THR A 91 -11.64 1.75 18.92
N GLU A 92 -12.76 2.41 18.61
CA GLU A 92 -13.63 2.09 17.48
C GLU A 92 -14.26 3.39 16.90
N PRO A 93 -14.00 3.74 15.62
CA PRO A 93 -14.39 5.03 15.05
C PRO A 93 -15.90 5.34 15.00
N SER A 94 -16.77 4.33 14.88
CA SER A 94 -18.23 4.52 14.88
C SER A 94 -18.82 4.71 16.28
N ARG A 95 -18.14 4.20 17.32
CA ARG A 95 -18.50 4.38 18.74
C ARG A 95 -18.11 5.75 19.29
N GLU A 96 -17.22 6.45 18.59
CA GLU A 96 -16.48 7.61 19.11
C GLU A 96 -16.71 8.85 18.25
N THR A 97 -16.74 10.03 18.86
CA THR A 97 -16.70 11.33 18.14
C THR A 97 -15.28 11.88 18.00
N SER A 98 -14.39 11.48 18.91
CA SER A 98 -12.96 11.77 18.92
C SER A 98 -12.22 10.54 19.47
N SER A 99 -10.96 10.35 19.05
CA SER A 99 -10.12 9.27 19.55
C SER A 99 -9.97 9.33 21.07
N PRO A 100 -10.16 8.21 21.80
CA PRO A 100 -9.93 8.15 23.24
C PRO A 100 -8.43 8.09 23.59
N LEU A 101 -7.56 7.86 22.60
CA LEU A 101 -6.11 7.82 22.76
C LEU A 101 -5.54 9.23 22.63
N ILE A 102 -5.74 10.06 23.67
CA ILE A 102 -5.48 11.51 23.63
C ILE A 102 -4.00 11.81 23.37
N GLU A 103 -3.10 11.24 24.18
CA GLU A 103 -1.66 11.49 24.08
C GLU A 103 -1.09 10.99 22.74
N ALA A 104 -1.52 9.80 22.30
CA ALA A 104 -1.11 9.24 21.01
C ALA A 104 -1.62 10.07 19.83
N SER A 105 -2.87 10.52 19.88
CA SER A 105 -3.43 11.39 18.84
C SER A 105 -2.69 12.72 18.75
N ALA A 106 -2.37 13.34 19.90
CA ALA A 106 -1.64 14.60 19.94
C ALA A 106 -0.24 14.45 19.31
N LEU A 107 0.51 13.42 19.70
CA LEU A 107 1.85 13.17 19.18
C LEU A 107 1.82 12.81 17.68
N ALA A 108 0.91 11.92 17.27
CA ALA A 108 0.81 11.49 15.87
C ALA A 108 0.42 12.66 14.93
N MET A 109 -0.53 13.51 15.33
CA MET A 109 -0.91 14.69 14.55
C MET A 109 0.24 15.70 14.47
N HIS A 110 0.94 15.93 15.58
CA HIS A 110 2.09 16.83 15.59
C HIS A 110 3.18 16.35 14.62
N ILE A 111 3.61 15.10 14.72
CA ILE A 111 4.67 14.57 13.85
C ILE A 111 4.19 14.50 12.40
N GLY A 112 3.00 13.94 12.14
CA GLY A 112 2.48 13.80 10.77
C GLY A 112 2.39 15.13 10.05
N ALA A 113 1.89 16.17 10.73
CA ALA A 113 1.81 17.52 10.17
C ALA A 113 3.19 18.17 9.96
N SER A 114 4.16 17.93 10.86
CA SER A 114 5.49 18.53 10.75
C SER A 114 6.33 17.96 9.60
N ILE A 115 6.15 16.68 9.27
CA ILE A 115 6.93 16.00 8.22
C ILE A 115 6.14 15.69 6.94
N GLY A 116 4.87 16.13 6.85
CA GLY A 116 4.06 16.04 5.63
C GLY A 116 3.54 14.64 5.29
N VAL A 117 3.16 13.87 6.31
CA VAL A 117 2.60 12.51 6.16
C VAL A 117 1.33 12.32 7.00
N THR A 118 0.60 11.24 6.75
CA THR A 118 -0.61 10.91 7.51
C THR A 118 -0.26 10.63 8.98
N PRO A 119 -1.06 11.11 9.96
CA PRO A 119 -0.73 10.99 11.38
C PRO A 119 -1.07 9.60 11.94
N ARG A 120 -0.65 8.53 11.26
CA ARG A 120 -0.90 7.13 11.65
C ARG A 120 0.16 6.20 11.06
N PHE A 121 0.07 4.92 11.39
CA PHE A 121 0.81 3.87 10.70
C PHE A 121 0.45 3.85 9.20
N ALA A 122 1.50 3.96 8.37
CA ALA A 122 1.52 3.85 6.91
C ALA A 122 2.42 2.70 6.43
N THR A 123 2.18 2.20 5.22
CA THR A 123 2.82 0.98 4.66
C THR A 123 4.35 0.98 4.77
N ALA A 124 5.01 2.12 4.56
CA ALA A 124 6.47 2.22 4.64
C ALA A 124 7.03 1.81 6.00
N HIS A 125 6.34 2.10 7.11
CA HIS A 125 6.83 1.80 8.47
C HIS A 125 6.98 0.29 8.74
N LEU A 126 6.20 -0.57 8.06
CA LEU A 126 6.35 -2.02 8.18
C LEU A 126 7.10 -2.65 7.02
N THR A 127 7.34 -1.92 5.93
CA THR A 127 7.98 -2.44 4.72
C THR A 127 9.33 -1.77 4.47
N THR A 128 9.37 -0.79 3.57
CA THR A 128 10.60 -0.18 3.05
C THR A 128 11.40 0.63 4.08
N HIS A 129 10.76 1.05 5.17
CA HIS A 129 11.36 1.84 6.25
C HIS A 129 11.17 1.14 7.61
N ASN A 130 11.28 -0.19 7.62
CA ASN A 130 11.18 -1.00 8.84
C ASN A 130 12.56 -1.51 9.25
N ARG A 131 13.28 -0.73 10.05
CA ARG A 131 14.65 -1.07 10.46
C ARG A 131 14.69 -2.36 11.27
N ALA A 132 15.47 -3.33 10.79
CA ALA A 132 15.79 -4.55 11.53
C ALA A 132 16.92 -4.31 12.54
N VAL A 133 16.81 -4.94 13.71
CA VAL A 133 17.85 -5.01 14.75
C VAL A 133 18.13 -6.48 14.99
N ASN A 134 19.37 -6.91 14.76
CA ASN A 134 19.79 -8.33 14.86
C ASN A 134 18.88 -9.29 14.06
N GLY A 135 18.46 -8.87 12.85
CA GLY A 135 17.62 -9.67 11.96
C GLY A 135 16.12 -9.59 12.24
N VAL A 136 15.68 -8.88 13.28
CA VAL A 136 14.26 -8.74 13.64
C VAL A 136 13.79 -7.30 13.42
N PHE A 137 12.72 -7.14 12.64
CA PHE A 137 12.09 -5.85 12.34
C PHE A 137 10.74 -5.71 13.07
N LYS A 138 10.16 -4.50 13.08
CA LYS A 138 8.90 -4.21 13.79
C LYS A 138 7.75 -5.00 13.17
N ARG A 139 6.84 -5.48 14.01
CA ARG A 139 5.66 -6.29 13.64
C ARG A 139 4.59 -6.15 14.71
N PHE A 140 3.34 -6.46 14.39
CA PHE A 140 2.25 -6.53 15.35
C PHE A 140 2.34 -7.79 16.21
N THR A 141 2.60 -8.94 15.58
CA THR A 141 2.55 -10.27 16.20
C THR A 141 3.79 -11.10 15.87
N ASP A 142 3.96 -12.23 16.54
CA ASP A 142 5.00 -13.20 16.25
C ASP A 142 4.64 -14.19 15.13
N LEU A 143 3.47 -14.05 14.51
CA LEU A 143 2.92 -14.99 13.54
C LEU A 143 3.69 -15.00 12.20
N ASP A 144 3.91 -16.20 11.68
CA ASP A 144 4.62 -16.42 10.41
C ASP A 144 3.88 -15.80 9.22
N ASP A 145 2.54 -15.83 9.21
CA ASP A 145 1.73 -15.23 8.15
C ASP A 145 1.86 -13.71 8.09
N GLU A 146 2.05 -13.03 9.23
CA GLU A 146 2.33 -11.60 9.23
C GLU A 146 3.68 -11.32 8.59
N LYS A 147 4.72 -12.08 8.99
CA LYS A 147 6.05 -11.96 8.39
C LYS A 147 6.00 -12.20 6.89
N LEU A 148 5.32 -13.26 6.45
CA LEU A 148 5.17 -13.59 5.05
C LEU A 148 4.48 -12.45 4.28
N PHE A 149 3.38 -11.94 4.82
CA PHE A 149 2.65 -10.82 4.23
C PHE A 149 3.56 -9.58 4.09
N VAL A 150 4.23 -9.18 5.17
CA VAL A 150 5.11 -7.99 5.19
C VAL A 150 6.31 -8.16 4.23
N ASP A 151 6.98 -9.32 4.26
CA ASP A 151 8.15 -9.60 3.43
C ASP A 151 7.81 -9.51 1.93
N TYR A 152 6.72 -10.15 1.50
CA TYR A 152 6.34 -10.18 0.08
C TYR A 152 5.71 -8.87 -0.41
N ASN A 153 5.02 -8.12 0.45
CA ASN A 153 4.65 -6.74 0.15
C ASN A 153 5.90 -5.88 -0.07
N THR A 154 6.92 -6.02 0.80
CA THR A 154 8.18 -5.27 0.67
C THR A 154 8.88 -5.62 -0.65
N LYS A 155 8.99 -6.90 -1.00
CA LYS A 155 9.56 -7.36 -2.29
C LYS A 155 8.80 -6.77 -3.48
N GLY A 156 7.47 -6.86 -3.48
CA GLY A 156 6.63 -6.31 -4.54
C GLY A 156 6.79 -4.79 -4.69
N ILE A 157 6.77 -4.05 -3.58
CA ILE A 157 6.97 -2.58 -3.57
C ILE A 157 8.33 -2.22 -4.16
N LEU A 158 9.41 -2.88 -3.73
CA LEU A 158 10.76 -2.60 -4.24
C LEU A 158 10.90 -2.94 -5.73
N ALA A 159 10.25 -4.01 -6.20
CA ALA A 159 10.20 -4.36 -7.62
C ALA A 159 9.44 -3.31 -8.44
N TYR A 160 8.28 -2.85 -7.98
CA TYR A 160 7.58 -1.73 -8.62
C TYR A 160 8.40 -0.43 -8.63
N LYS A 161 9.15 -0.13 -7.56
CA LYS A 161 10.05 1.04 -7.55
C LYS A 161 11.13 0.92 -8.64
N ARG A 162 11.75 -0.26 -8.82
CA ARG A 162 12.70 -0.49 -9.93
C ARG A 162 12.07 -0.28 -11.30
N ALA A 163 10.85 -0.78 -11.51
CA ALA A 163 10.13 -0.58 -12.77
C ALA A 163 9.85 0.91 -13.04
N ALA A 164 9.31 1.62 -12.04
CA ALA A 164 9.06 3.06 -12.14
C ALA A 164 10.33 3.87 -12.43
N ASP A 165 11.43 3.56 -11.74
CA ASP A 165 12.70 4.23 -11.91
C ASP A 165 13.29 4.06 -13.31
N ALA A 166 13.10 2.90 -13.93
CA ALA A 166 13.52 2.64 -15.30
C ALA A 166 12.68 3.47 -16.29
N LEU A 167 11.35 3.47 -16.13
CA LEU A 167 10.44 4.25 -16.99
C LEU A 167 10.70 5.77 -16.89
N LEU A 168 10.93 6.28 -15.68
CA LEU A 168 11.24 7.71 -15.49
C LEU A 168 12.53 8.14 -16.20
N LYS A 169 13.49 7.22 -16.41
CA LYS A 169 14.75 7.51 -17.11
C LYS A 169 14.61 7.54 -18.63
N ILE A 170 13.49 7.04 -19.17
CA ILE A 170 13.17 7.14 -20.61
C ILE A 170 12.81 8.57 -20.97
N GLN A 171 12.10 9.29 -20.10
CA GLN A 171 11.63 10.67 -20.33
C GLN A 171 12.69 11.64 -20.89
N PRO A 172 13.90 11.78 -20.30
CA PRO A 172 14.93 12.68 -20.86
C PRO A 172 15.60 12.15 -22.12
N LEU A 173 15.46 10.86 -22.44
CA LEU A 173 16.08 10.22 -23.61
C LEU A 173 15.14 10.21 -24.83
N GLY A 174 13.84 10.04 -24.59
CA GLY A 174 12.81 9.84 -25.61
C GLY A 174 12.65 8.39 -26.05
N ILE A 175 11.47 8.06 -26.60
CA ILE A 175 11.12 6.71 -27.04
C ILE A 175 11.98 6.16 -28.18
N SER A 176 12.66 7.02 -28.96
CA SER A 176 13.52 6.62 -30.07
C SER A 176 14.97 6.36 -29.69
N HIS A 177 15.36 6.71 -28.47
CA HIS A 177 16.73 6.49 -28.03
C HIS A 177 17.01 4.99 -27.84
N PRO A 178 18.13 4.45 -28.33
CA PRO A 178 18.41 3.01 -28.25
C PRO A 178 18.50 2.49 -26.80
N ILE A 179 19.04 3.29 -25.88
CA ILE A 179 19.08 2.94 -24.44
C ILE A 179 17.68 2.85 -23.81
N SER A 180 16.64 3.43 -24.43
CA SER A 180 15.27 3.24 -23.97
C SER A 180 14.83 1.78 -24.09
N ALA A 181 15.38 0.99 -25.02
CA ALA A 181 15.17 -0.46 -25.08
C ALA A 181 15.65 -1.18 -23.81
N ASP A 182 16.84 -0.82 -23.32
CA ASP A 182 17.40 -1.38 -22.09
C ASP A 182 16.54 -1.01 -20.87
N LEU A 183 16.03 0.23 -20.84
CA LEU A 183 15.15 0.71 -19.78
C LEU A 183 13.78 0.03 -19.81
N PHE A 184 13.17 -0.18 -20.99
CA PHE A 184 11.95 -0.98 -21.10
C PHE A 184 12.17 -2.42 -20.66
N THR A 185 13.30 -3.03 -21.05
CA THR A 185 13.67 -4.38 -20.62
C THR A 185 13.84 -4.46 -19.10
N ALA A 186 14.47 -3.47 -18.49
CA ALA A 186 14.61 -3.38 -17.04
C ALA A 186 13.25 -3.22 -16.34
N ALA A 187 12.35 -2.41 -16.89
CA ALA A 187 10.99 -2.25 -16.37
C ALA A 187 10.19 -3.56 -16.48
N LEU A 188 10.25 -4.24 -17.62
CA LEU A 188 9.59 -5.52 -17.85
C LEU A 188 10.06 -6.58 -16.84
N LYS A 189 11.37 -6.74 -16.68
CA LYS A 189 11.94 -7.68 -15.72
C LYS A 189 11.48 -7.39 -14.29
N ALA A 190 11.46 -6.12 -13.89
CA ALA A 190 11.01 -5.73 -12.56
C ALA A 190 9.51 -6.03 -12.34
N LEU A 191 8.66 -5.86 -13.36
CA LEU A 191 7.25 -6.25 -13.28
C LEU A 191 7.05 -7.77 -13.22
N GLN A 192 7.85 -8.54 -13.95
CA GLN A 192 7.84 -10.01 -13.84
C GLN A 192 8.25 -10.48 -12.44
N GLU A 193 9.20 -9.80 -11.80
CA GLU A 193 9.57 -10.04 -10.40
C GLU A 193 8.42 -9.73 -9.43
N VAL A 194 7.56 -8.74 -9.72
CA VAL A 194 6.32 -8.51 -8.95
C VAL A 194 5.40 -9.72 -9.07
N ILE A 195 5.13 -10.20 -10.29
CA ILE A 195 4.26 -11.36 -10.54
C ILE A 195 4.77 -12.60 -9.79
N ALA A 196 6.07 -12.88 -9.88
CA ALA A 196 6.70 -14.00 -9.19
C ALA A 196 6.63 -13.84 -7.65
N SER A 197 6.88 -12.63 -7.14
CA SER A 197 6.75 -12.32 -5.71
C SER A 197 5.32 -12.56 -5.20
N ASN A 198 4.34 -12.03 -5.92
CA ASN A 198 2.92 -12.20 -5.59
C ASN A 198 2.49 -13.66 -5.63
N GLN A 199 2.93 -14.42 -6.64
CA GLN A 199 2.61 -15.83 -6.78
C GLN A 199 3.01 -16.62 -5.52
N ILE A 200 4.23 -16.42 -5.04
CA ILE A 200 4.72 -17.11 -3.83
C ILE A 200 3.91 -16.69 -2.59
N LEU A 201 3.54 -15.41 -2.46
CA LEU A 201 2.67 -14.96 -1.39
C LEU A 201 1.32 -15.68 -1.44
N PHE A 202 0.70 -15.78 -2.61
CA PHE A 202 -0.63 -16.39 -2.76
C PHE A 202 -0.64 -17.90 -2.51
N GLU A 203 0.47 -18.58 -2.79
CA GLU A 203 0.64 -20.02 -2.53
C GLU A 203 0.91 -20.32 -1.06
N ARG A 204 1.58 -19.42 -0.34
CA ARG A 204 2.09 -19.69 1.01
C ARG A 204 1.28 -19.04 2.14
N LEU A 205 0.56 -17.96 1.87
CA LEU A 205 -0.19 -17.23 2.90
C LEU A 205 -1.47 -17.99 3.26
N ASP A 206 -1.65 -18.28 4.54
CA ASP A 206 -2.87 -18.92 5.01
C ASP A 206 -4.03 -17.91 4.99
N LYS A 207 -5.12 -18.28 4.30
CA LYS A 207 -6.30 -17.42 4.15
C LYS A 207 -6.93 -17.03 5.49
N ALA A 208 -7.08 -18.00 6.39
CA ALA A 208 -7.77 -17.81 7.66
C ALA A 208 -6.89 -17.01 8.64
N MET A 209 -5.59 -17.30 8.69
CA MET A 209 -4.63 -16.56 9.51
C MET A 209 -4.49 -15.12 9.03
N PHE A 210 -4.37 -14.90 7.72
CA PHE A 210 -4.34 -13.54 7.18
C PHE A 210 -5.61 -12.76 7.54
N PHE A 211 -6.78 -13.34 7.29
CA PHE A 211 -8.06 -12.65 7.47
C PHE A 211 -8.36 -12.31 8.93
N ASN A 212 -8.06 -13.23 9.86
CA ASN A 212 -8.39 -13.09 11.28
C ASN A 212 -7.28 -12.47 12.13
N CYS A 213 -6.01 -12.62 11.74
CA CYS A 213 -4.87 -12.23 12.58
C CYS A 213 -4.01 -11.12 12.00
N VAL A 214 -3.94 -10.97 10.67
CA VAL A 214 -3.08 -9.96 10.02
C VAL A 214 -3.89 -8.75 9.57
N ARG A 215 -4.88 -8.97 8.70
CA ARG A 215 -5.74 -7.93 8.13
C ARG A 215 -6.37 -7.01 9.19
N PRO A 216 -6.83 -7.48 10.37
CA PRO A 216 -7.50 -6.61 11.34
C PRO A 216 -6.64 -5.49 11.93
N TYR A 217 -5.30 -5.56 11.83
CA TYR A 217 -4.40 -4.47 12.21
C TYR A 217 -4.38 -3.31 11.20
N TYR A 218 -4.86 -3.54 9.98
CA TYR A 218 -4.96 -2.52 8.93
C TYR A 218 -6.32 -1.81 8.96
N LYS A 219 -7.04 -1.87 10.08
CA LYS A 219 -8.33 -1.19 10.24
C LYS A 219 -8.17 0.34 10.32
N PRO A 220 -9.23 1.08 9.99
CA PRO A 220 -9.32 2.52 10.20
C PRO A 220 -9.55 2.85 11.66
N HIS A 221 -9.05 4.01 12.06
CA HIS A 221 -9.28 4.53 13.40
C HIS A 221 -9.25 6.06 13.38
N ARG A 222 -9.73 6.64 14.48
CA ARG A 222 -9.64 8.07 14.70
C ARG A 222 -8.25 8.47 15.19
N VAL A 223 -7.75 9.57 14.64
CA VAL A 223 -6.61 10.32 15.18
C VAL A 223 -7.11 11.75 15.42
N GLY A 224 -7.19 12.15 16.68
CA GLY A 224 -8.02 13.30 17.07
C GLY A 224 -9.48 13.05 16.67
N GLN A 225 -10.09 13.98 15.95
CA GLN A 225 -11.48 13.87 15.51
C GLN A 225 -11.64 13.17 14.15
N GLN A 226 -10.58 13.07 13.36
CA GLN A 226 -10.66 12.59 11.98
C GLN A 226 -10.46 11.08 11.89
N VAL A 227 -11.22 10.41 11.01
CA VAL A 227 -11.04 8.98 10.72
C VAL A 227 -10.05 8.84 9.56
N TYR A 228 -9.02 8.04 9.76
CA TYR A 228 -8.02 7.73 8.74
C TYR A 228 -8.12 6.27 8.33
N ARG A 229 -8.24 6.01 7.02
CA ARG A 229 -8.28 4.65 6.46
C ARG A 229 -7.01 3.85 6.80
N GLY A 230 -7.12 2.53 6.67
CA GLY A 230 -6.00 1.62 6.75
C GLY A 230 -4.92 1.87 5.70
N ALA A 231 -3.70 1.46 5.99
CA ALA A 231 -2.60 1.45 5.03
C ALA A 231 -2.81 0.33 4.00
N ASN A 232 -2.46 0.61 2.73
CA ASN A 232 -2.60 -0.33 1.62
C ASN A 232 -1.22 -0.67 1.03
N ALA A 233 -1.06 -1.89 0.52
CA ALA A 233 0.15 -2.31 -0.19
C ALA A 233 0.53 -1.37 -1.35
N GLY A 234 -0.46 -0.71 -1.95
CA GLY A 234 -0.29 0.27 -3.01
C GLY A 234 0.15 1.67 -2.55
N ASP A 235 0.29 1.96 -1.25
CA ASP A 235 0.62 3.32 -0.73
C ASP A 235 2.10 3.71 -0.92
N PHE A 236 2.52 3.80 -2.18
CA PHE A 236 3.81 4.30 -2.63
C PHE A 236 3.67 4.85 -4.06
N ALA A 237 4.65 5.62 -4.53
CA ALA A 237 4.55 6.28 -5.84
C ALA A 237 4.63 5.30 -7.01
N GLY A 238 5.54 4.31 -6.93
CA GLY A 238 5.98 3.50 -8.08
C GLY A 238 4.83 2.94 -8.93
N ILE A 239 3.80 2.34 -8.31
CA ILE A 239 2.67 1.78 -9.06
C ILE A 239 1.89 2.83 -9.87
N ASN A 240 1.71 4.05 -9.32
CA ASN A 240 1.01 5.13 -10.03
C ASN A 240 1.92 5.91 -10.98
N VAL A 241 3.23 5.92 -10.72
CA VAL A 241 4.22 6.41 -11.69
C VAL A 241 4.15 5.55 -12.94
N ILE A 242 4.13 4.22 -12.81
CA ILE A 242 3.98 3.31 -13.95
C ILE A 242 2.65 3.56 -14.68
N ASP A 243 1.55 3.65 -13.94
CA ASP A 243 0.22 3.95 -14.51
C ASP A 243 0.22 5.20 -15.41
N LEU A 244 0.89 6.28 -14.96
CA LEU A 244 0.95 7.57 -15.67
C LEU A 244 2.01 7.58 -16.78
N GLN A 245 3.19 7.02 -16.54
CA GLN A 245 4.27 6.98 -17.52
C GLN A 245 3.90 6.11 -18.73
N LEU A 246 3.26 4.97 -18.51
CA LEU A 246 2.73 4.12 -19.58
C LEU A 246 1.45 4.67 -20.22
N GLY A 247 0.85 5.72 -19.67
CA GLY A 247 -0.37 6.32 -20.19
C GLY A 247 -1.63 5.46 -20.02
N LEU A 248 -1.59 4.43 -19.17
CA LEU A 248 -2.71 3.51 -18.91
C LEU A 248 -3.77 4.13 -17.98
N CYS A 249 -3.38 5.13 -17.19
CA CYS A 249 -4.30 5.94 -16.39
C CYS A 249 -4.11 7.44 -16.70
N PHE A 250 -5.13 8.22 -16.35
CA PHE A 250 -5.23 9.62 -16.77
C PHE A 250 -5.37 10.55 -15.57
N ALA A 251 -4.37 11.42 -15.33
CA ALA A 251 -4.38 12.36 -14.22
C ALA A 251 -5.48 13.44 -14.33
N ASN A 252 -5.98 13.72 -15.54
CA ASN A 252 -7.06 14.67 -15.79
C ASN A 252 -8.47 14.09 -15.56
N GLU A 253 -8.59 12.79 -15.25
CA GLU A 253 -9.87 12.21 -14.86
C GLU A 253 -10.13 12.38 -13.35
N PRO A 254 -11.28 12.95 -12.95
CA PRO A 254 -11.60 13.17 -11.54
C PRO A 254 -11.47 11.93 -10.66
N SER A 255 -11.86 10.75 -11.18
CA SER A 255 -11.78 9.50 -10.41
C SER A 255 -10.35 9.07 -10.10
N TYR A 256 -9.41 9.29 -11.03
CA TYR A 256 -8.02 8.88 -10.83
C TYR A 256 -7.26 9.93 -10.01
N SER A 257 -7.49 11.22 -10.27
CA SER A 257 -6.87 12.30 -9.48
C SER A 257 -7.31 12.27 -8.01
N GLN A 258 -8.59 12.00 -7.72
CA GLN A 258 -9.08 11.84 -6.35
C GLN A 258 -8.39 10.65 -5.66
N LEU A 259 -8.22 9.51 -6.35
CA LEU A 259 -7.47 8.36 -5.83
C LEU A 259 -6.05 8.75 -5.42
N LEU A 260 -5.35 9.58 -6.21
CA LEU A 260 -4.01 10.06 -5.86
C LEU A 260 -4.04 11.02 -4.66
N VAL A 261 -5.02 11.92 -4.59
CA VAL A 261 -5.21 12.84 -3.45
C VAL A 261 -5.36 12.07 -2.15
N ASP A 262 -6.21 11.04 -2.13
CA ASP A 262 -6.53 10.23 -0.96
C ASP A 262 -5.35 9.36 -0.46
N LYS A 263 -4.24 9.32 -1.20
CA LYS A 263 -3.06 8.52 -0.85
C LYS A 263 -1.75 9.29 -0.73
N PHE A 264 -1.66 10.56 -1.13
CA PHE A 264 -0.40 11.31 -1.04
C PHE A 264 0.17 11.29 0.38
N LEU A 265 -0.63 11.58 1.40
CA LEU A 265 -0.15 11.56 2.77
C LEU A 265 0.22 10.16 3.29
N TYR A 266 -0.16 9.09 2.59
CA TYR A 266 0.16 7.71 2.98
C TYR A 266 1.51 7.22 2.43
N MET A 267 2.21 8.01 1.62
CA MET A 267 3.54 7.70 1.09
C MET A 267 4.61 8.72 1.51
N MET A 268 5.87 8.35 1.35
CA MET A 268 7.02 9.22 1.66
C MET A 268 6.93 10.55 0.91
N PRO A 269 7.37 11.69 1.48
CA PRO A 269 7.35 12.98 0.79
C PRO A 269 8.06 12.98 -0.57
N GLU A 270 9.14 12.20 -0.71
CA GLU A 270 9.84 12.02 -1.98
C GLU A 270 8.96 11.34 -3.05
N ASP A 271 8.26 10.27 -2.65
CA ASP A 271 7.29 9.57 -3.49
C ASP A 271 6.14 10.53 -3.89
N GLN A 272 5.65 11.37 -2.97
CA GLN A 272 4.62 12.38 -3.27
C GLN A 272 5.09 13.36 -4.35
N ARG A 273 6.33 13.86 -4.24
CA ARG A 273 6.92 14.80 -5.21
C ARG A 273 7.04 14.14 -6.59
N ILE A 274 7.59 12.93 -6.67
CA ILE A 274 7.75 12.19 -7.94
C ILE A 274 6.38 11.98 -8.61
N LEU A 275 5.38 11.58 -7.83
CA LEU A 275 4.04 11.30 -8.36
C LEU A 275 3.34 12.57 -8.86
N ARG A 276 3.43 13.69 -8.11
CA ARG A 276 2.92 14.99 -8.56
C ARG A 276 3.59 15.46 -9.85
N ASP A 277 4.88 15.18 -9.99
CA ASP A 277 5.63 15.51 -11.19
C ASP A 277 5.19 14.68 -12.41
N CYS A 278 4.82 13.41 -12.22
CA CYS A 278 4.28 12.57 -13.29
C CYS A 278 2.93 13.06 -13.81
N MET A 279 2.09 13.65 -12.95
CA MET A 279 0.74 14.13 -13.33
C MET A 279 0.75 15.26 -14.37
N ARG A 280 1.89 15.92 -14.58
CA ARG A 280 2.07 17.07 -15.49
C ARG A 280 2.95 16.77 -16.71
N ARG A 281 3.28 15.49 -16.96
CA ARG A 281 4.14 15.05 -18.06
C ARG A 281 3.34 14.30 -19.12
N SER A 282 3.86 14.28 -20.35
CA SER A 282 3.35 13.43 -21.43
C SER A 282 3.63 11.95 -21.14
N SER A 283 2.74 11.08 -21.61
CA SER A 283 2.90 9.63 -21.45
C SER A 283 3.62 9.00 -22.64
N ILE A 284 4.33 7.89 -22.40
CA ILE A 284 5.03 7.12 -23.43
C ILE A 284 4.05 6.59 -24.49
N MET A 285 2.82 6.23 -24.08
CA MET A 285 1.75 5.83 -25.00
C MET A 285 1.46 6.93 -26.04
N ASP A 286 1.28 8.16 -25.58
CA ASP A 286 0.97 9.28 -26.47
C ASP A 286 2.15 9.61 -27.39
N GLU A 287 3.39 9.42 -26.93
CA GLU A 287 4.59 9.57 -27.77
C GLU A 287 4.62 8.52 -28.91
N PHE A 288 4.31 7.26 -28.64
CA PHE A 288 4.25 6.23 -29.69
C PHE A 288 3.08 6.43 -30.66
N LEU A 289 1.92 6.87 -30.16
CA LEU A 289 0.77 7.21 -30.99
C LEU A 289 1.09 8.37 -31.95
N ALA A 290 1.87 9.37 -31.50
CA ALA A 290 2.31 10.48 -32.33
C ALA A 290 3.41 10.07 -33.34
N ALA A 291 4.14 8.99 -33.08
CA ALA A 291 5.29 8.55 -33.87
C ALA A 291 4.98 7.44 -34.89
N GLN A 292 3.70 7.14 -35.17
CA GLN A 292 3.30 6.05 -36.08
C GLN A 292 3.88 6.18 -37.50
N GLU A 293 4.19 7.39 -37.96
CA GLU A 293 4.85 7.61 -39.26
C GLU A 293 6.25 6.98 -39.35
N HIS A 294 6.87 6.68 -38.19
CA HIS A 294 8.15 6.00 -38.08
C HIS A 294 8.03 4.48 -37.95
N ALA A 295 6.86 3.89 -38.28
CA ALA A 295 6.63 2.46 -38.15
C ALA A 295 7.68 1.60 -38.85
N GLU A 296 8.28 2.08 -39.94
CA GLU A 296 9.30 1.30 -40.66
C GLU A 296 10.69 1.30 -39.99
N GLU A 297 10.94 2.20 -39.03
CA GLU A 297 12.23 2.37 -38.36
C GLU A 297 12.53 1.24 -37.37
N GLU A 298 13.80 0.81 -37.29
CA GLU A 298 14.23 -0.27 -36.40
C GLU A 298 13.98 0.06 -34.92
N TRP A 299 14.28 1.29 -34.50
CA TRP A 299 14.06 1.74 -33.12
C TRP A 299 12.58 1.69 -32.75
N TYR A 300 11.68 2.01 -33.70
CA TYR A 300 10.24 2.06 -33.44
C TYR A 300 9.74 0.65 -33.20
N GLN A 301 10.06 -0.28 -34.11
CA GLN A 301 9.69 -1.69 -34.00
C GLN A 301 10.19 -2.32 -32.69
N GLN A 302 11.47 -2.10 -32.37
CA GLN A 302 12.08 -2.66 -31.17
C GLN A 302 11.48 -2.06 -29.90
N ASN A 303 11.44 -0.74 -29.79
CA ASN A 303 11.04 -0.07 -28.55
C ASN A 303 9.53 -0.16 -28.33
N LEU A 304 8.71 -0.11 -29.39
CA LEU A 304 7.27 -0.29 -29.28
C LEU A 304 6.92 -1.70 -28.81
N SER A 305 7.58 -2.73 -29.36
CA SER A 305 7.38 -4.12 -28.92
C SER A 305 7.66 -4.29 -27.42
N LEU A 306 8.79 -3.74 -26.94
CA LEU A 306 9.13 -3.76 -25.52
C LEU A 306 8.14 -2.94 -24.67
N PHE A 307 7.71 -1.77 -25.15
CA PHE A 307 6.71 -0.95 -24.47
C PHE A 307 5.37 -1.68 -24.31
N LEU A 308 4.88 -2.33 -25.37
CA LEU A 308 3.64 -3.10 -25.32
C LEU A 308 3.76 -4.30 -24.38
N ALA A 309 4.91 -4.98 -24.36
CA ALA A 309 5.19 -6.05 -23.40
C ALA A 309 5.18 -5.54 -21.93
N VAL A 310 5.72 -4.35 -21.66
CA VAL A 310 5.66 -3.71 -20.34
C VAL A 310 4.21 -3.38 -19.96
N CYS A 311 3.41 -2.83 -20.89
CA CYS A 311 1.99 -2.55 -20.65
C CYS A 311 1.21 -3.82 -20.32
N GLN A 312 1.40 -4.87 -21.12
CA GLN A 312 0.77 -6.18 -20.89
C GLN A 312 1.15 -6.73 -19.51
N CYS A 313 2.45 -6.74 -19.17
CA CYS A 313 2.92 -7.26 -17.89
C CYS A 313 2.38 -6.46 -16.69
N HIS A 314 2.22 -5.14 -16.82
CA HIS A 314 1.57 -4.30 -15.81
C HIS A 314 0.07 -4.61 -15.66
N GLY A 315 -0.61 -4.92 -16.77
CA GLY A 315 -1.97 -5.44 -16.75
C GLY A 315 -2.09 -6.79 -16.07
N GLU A 316 -1.21 -7.73 -16.39
CA GLU A 316 -1.17 -9.08 -15.82
C GLU A 316 -0.96 -9.05 -14.30
N THR A 317 -0.05 -8.21 -13.80
CA THR A 317 0.14 -8.06 -12.34
C THR A 317 -1.10 -7.47 -11.66
N ALA A 318 -1.83 -6.55 -12.31
CA ALA A 318 -3.07 -5.99 -11.78
C ALA A 318 -4.20 -7.03 -11.73
N ILE A 319 -4.32 -7.86 -12.78
CA ILE A 319 -5.29 -8.97 -12.83
C ILE A 319 -4.95 -10.02 -11.77
N GLN A 320 -3.68 -10.43 -11.67
CA GLN A 320 -3.22 -11.38 -10.66
C GLN A 320 -3.52 -10.87 -9.25
N HIS A 321 -3.17 -9.61 -8.94
CA HIS A 321 -3.46 -9.01 -7.65
C HIS A 321 -4.96 -8.97 -7.34
N HIS A 322 -5.80 -8.57 -8.30
CA HIS A 322 -7.25 -8.51 -8.08
C HIS A 322 -7.84 -9.91 -7.83
N ASN A 323 -7.58 -10.86 -8.72
CA ASN A 323 -8.19 -12.19 -8.66
C ASN A 323 -7.61 -13.06 -7.53
N GLN A 324 -6.32 -12.90 -7.20
CA GLN A 324 -5.67 -13.75 -6.19
C GLN A 324 -5.59 -13.12 -4.80
N LEU A 325 -5.58 -11.79 -4.68
CA LEU A 325 -5.59 -11.14 -3.36
C LEU A 325 -6.99 -10.70 -2.95
N VAL A 326 -7.66 -9.90 -3.79
CA VAL A 326 -8.94 -9.27 -3.44
C VAL A 326 -10.06 -10.30 -3.40
N GLU A 327 -10.15 -11.20 -4.38
CA GLU A 327 -11.18 -12.23 -4.38
C GLU A 327 -10.95 -13.25 -3.25
N LYS A 328 -9.76 -13.86 -3.22
CA LYS A 328 -9.37 -14.95 -2.31
C LYS A 328 -9.34 -14.57 -0.83
N TYR A 329 -8.85 -13.38 -0.49
CA TYR A 329 -8.60 -12.98 0.91
C TYR A 329 -9.57 -11.90 1.42
N ILE A 330 -10.35 -11.26 0.55
CA ILE A 330 -11.35 -10.26 0.97
C ILE A 330 -12.75 -10.73 0.59
N THR A 331 -13.01 -11.06 -0.67
CA THR A 331 -14.38 -11.35 -1.14
C THR A 331 -14.91 -12.68 -0.59
N GLU A 332 -14.19 -13.79 -0.80
CA GLU A 332 -14.62 -15.12 -0.33
C GLU A 332 -14.83 -15.15 1.19
N PRO A 333 -13.89 -14.69 2.05
CA PRO A 333 -14.09 -14.77 3.49
C PRO A 333 -15.24 -13.88 3.98
N SER A 334 -15.49 -12.75 3.32
CA SER A 334 -16.58 -11.83 3.70
C SER A 334 -17.97 -12.42 3.46
N THR A 335 -18.14 -13.31 2.46
CA THR A 335 -19.45 -13.97 2.21
C THR A 335 -19.88 -14.90 3.34
N ARG A 336 -18.93 -15.41 4.13
CA ARG A 336 -19.18 -16.35 5.23
C ARG A 336 -19.26 -15.66 6.59
N MET A 337 -19.02 -14.36 6.64
CA MET A 337 -18.94 -13.61 7.89
C MET A 337 -20.33 -13.18 8.35
N VAL A 338 -20.56 -13.22 9.66
CA VAL A 338 -21.81 -12.73 10.26
C VAL A 338 -21.98 -11.25 9.93
N GLN A 339 -23.20 -10.85 9.59
CA GLN A 339 -23.52 -9.51 9.07
C GLN A 339 -23.04 -8.37 9.99
N GLU A 340 -22.99 -8.61 11.31
CA GLU A 340 -22.49 -7.65 12.32
C GLU A 340 -20.99 -7.31 12.17
N HIS A 341 -20.19 -8.19 11.58
CA HIS A 341 -18.77 -7.95 11.36
C HIS A 341 -18.48 -7.29 10.01
N MET A 342 -19.45 -7.27 9.08
CA MET A 342 -19.26 -6.83 7.69
C MET A 342 -18.85 -5.36 7.56
N GLU A 343 -19.32 -4.51 8.46
CA GLU A 343 -18.92 -3.09 8.52
C GLU A 343 -17.43 -2.91 8.84
N LYS A 344 -16.79 -3.93 9.42
CA LYS A 344 -15.37 -3.95 9.80
C LYS A 344 -14.46 -4.60 8.72
N VAL A 345 -15.04 -5.01 7.58
CA VAL A 345 -14.31 -5.64 6.45
C VAL A 345 -13.61 -4.61 5.57
N THR A 346 -14.22 -3.46 5.34
CA THR A 346 -13.57 -2.42 4.56
C THR A 346 -12.75 -1.55 5.50
N ALA A 347 -11.55 -1.18 5.09
CA ALA A 347 -10.76 -0.21 5.81
C ALA A 347 -11.35 1.20 5.60
N SER A 348 -12.54 1.49 6.19
CA SER A 348 -13.29 2.77 6.13
C SER A 348 -13.27 3.36 4.73
N GLY A 349 -13.34 2.46 3.76
CA GLY A 349 -13.58 2.80 2.40
C GLY A 349 -15.08 2.93 2.19
N PRO A 350 -15.48 3.20 0.95
CA PRO A 350 -16.87 3.06 0.58
C PRO A 350 -17.33 1.59 0.84
N PRO A 351 -18.65 1.33 0.86
CA PRO A 351 -19.18 -0.02 1.05
C PRO A 351 -18.45 -1.06 0.20
N LEU A 352 -18.32 -2.31 0.66
CA LEU A 352 -17.47 -3.32 0.01
C LEU A 352 -17.72 -3.42 -1.51
N ALA A 353 -18.98 -3.38 -1.94
CA ALA A 353 -19.33 -3.38 -3.36
C ALA A 353 -18.75 -2.18 -4.15
N VAL A 354 -18.75 -0.99 -3.55
CA VAL A 354 -18.18 0.22 -4.17
C VAL A 354 -16.65 0.13 -4.23
N LEU A 355 -16.01 -0.39 -3.17
CA LEU A 355 -14.57 -0.64 -3.15
C LEU A 355 -14.17 -1.65 -4.24
N LEU A 356 -14.89 -2.78 -4.32
CA LEU A 356 -14.65 -3.81 -5.34
C LEU A 356 -14.82 -3.25 -6.76
N SER A 357 -15.87 -2.46 -7.00
CA SER A 357 -16.08 -1.80 -8.29
C SER A 357 -14.96 -0.82 -8.65
N ALA A 358 -14.46 -0.04 -7.68
CA ALA A 358 -13.33 0.86 -7.91
C ALA A 358 -12.03 0.10 -8.22
N LEU A 359 -11.77 -1.00 -7.50
CA LEU A 359 -10.61 -1.86 -7.73
C LEU A 359 -10.68 -2.58 -9.09
N GLU A 360 -11.87 -2.98 -9.52
CA GLU A 360 -12.11 -3.58 -10.83
C GLU A 360 -11.83 -2.58 -11.96
N LYS A 361 -12.35 -1.36 -11.85
CA LYS A 361 -12.06 -0.28 -12.81
C LYS A 361 -10.57 0.03 -12.89
N LEU A 362 -9.86 0.03 -11.76
CA LEU A 362 -8.41 0.23 -11.75
C LEU A 362 -7.65 -0.94 -12.39
N ARG A 363 -8.06 -2.18 -12.13
CA ARG A 363 -7.52 -3.37 -12.81
C ARG A 363 -7.67 -3.25 -14.32
N ASP A 364 -8.86 -2.89 -14.78
CA ASP A 364 -9.17 -2.86 -16.22
C ASP A 364 -8.50 -1.71 -16.96
N ARG A 365 -8.24 -0.58 -16.29
CA ARG A 365 -7.38 0.48 -16.85
C ARG A 365 -5.96 -0.01 -17.07
N ARG A 366 -5.38 -0.67 -16.07
CA ARG A 366 -4.01 -1.21 -16.17
C ARG A 366 -3.89 -2.34 -17.19
N ALA A 367 -4.92 -3.17 -17.31
CA ALA A 367 -5.00 -4.22 -18.33
C ALA A 367 -5.42 -3.70 -19.71
N ALA A 368 -5.72 -2.40 -19.84
CA ALA A 368 -6.28 -1.79 -21.04
C ALA A 368 -7.47 -2.60 -21.61
N ALA A 369 -8.35 -3.09 -20.74
CA ALA A 369 -9.49 -3.91 -21.14
C ALA A 369 -10.51 -3.08 -21.93
N LYS A 370 -11.23 -3.72 -22.85
CA LYS A 370 -12.35 -3.07 -23.55
C LYS A 370 -13.49 -2.78 -22.57
N ARG A 371 -13.82 -1.51 -22.41
CA ARG A 371 -14.85 -1.01 -21.47
C ARG A 371 -15.57 0.17 -22.10
N ASP A 372 -16.88 0.24 -21.90
CA ASP A 372 -17.70 1.36 -22.39
C ASP A 372 -18.03 2.38 -21.28
N ASP A 373 -17.88 1.98 -20.01
CA ASP A 373 -18.23 2.80 -18.84
C ASP A 373 -17.06 3.64 -18.28
N ILE A 374 -15.83 3.33 -18.71
CA ILE A 374 -14.61 4.06 -18.34
C ILE A 374 -13.68 4.16 -19.56
N ARG A 375 -12.87 5.21 -19.60
CA ARG A 375 -11.80 5.32 -20.60
C ARG A 375 -10.70 4.30 -20.33
N THR A 376 -10.31 3.56 -21.37
CA THR A 376 -9.16 2.65 -21.36
C THR A 376 -8.30 2.86 -22.60
N ARG A 377 -7.10 2.28 -22.61
CA ARG A 377 -6.17 2.30 -23.76
C ARG A 377 -6.36 1.09 -24.70
N PHE A 378 -7.51 0.42 -24.65
CA PHE A 378 -7.74 -0.80 -25.45
C PHE A 378 -7.54 -0.54 -26.95
N ASP A 379 -8.24 0.45 -27.50
CA ASP A 379 -8.16 0.78 -28.92
C ASP A 379 -6.78 1.35 -29.30
N ASP A 380 -6.17 2.15 -28.42
CA ASP A 380 -4.83 2.70 -28.63
C ASP A 380 -3.76 1.61 -28.72
N ILE A 381 -3.81 0.62 -27.82
CA ILE A 381 -2.91 -0.54 -27.85
C ILE A 381 -3.15 -1.38 -29.10
N ALA A 382 -4.41 -1.60 -29.48
CA ALA A 382 -4.73 -2.32 -30.72
C ALA A 382 -4.16 -1.60 -31.95
N ALA A 383 -4.33 -0.28 -32.03
CA ALA A 383 -3.81 0.54 -33.11
C ALA A 383 -2.27 0.48 -33.19
N LEU A 384 -1.58 0.59 -32.07
CA LEU A 384 -0.12 0.46 -32.01
C LEU A 384 0.35 -0.96 -32.34
N THR A 385 -0.40 -2.00 -31.95
CA THR A 385 -0.02 -3.38 -32.27
C THR A 385 -0.04 -3.62 -33.78
N LEU A 386 -1.00 -3.00 -34.49
CA LEU A 386 -1.09 -3.09 -35.96
C LEU A 386 0.07 -2.42 -36.70
N THR A 387 0.83 -1.53 -36.05
CA THR A 387 2.01 -0.90 -36.67
C THR A 387 3.28 -1.75 -36.51
N LEU A 388 3.24 -2.84 -35.75
CA LEU A 388 4.36 -3.79 -35.66
C LEU A 388 4.41 -4.73 -36.87
N LYS A 389 5.62 -5.01 -37.35
CA LYS A 389 5.87 -5.97 -38.43
C LYS A 389 5.50 -7.39 -37.96
N GLY A 390 4.64 -8.08 -38.71
CA GLY A 390 4.22 -9.45 -38.42
C GLY A 390 3.01 -9.58 -37.48
N ALA A 391 2.18 -8.55 -37.34
CA ALA A 391 0.94 -8.55 -36.55
C ALA A 391 -0.28 -9.23 -37.24
N GLU A 392 -0.07 -10.07 -38.26
CA GLU A 392 -1.12 -10.88 -38.93
C GLU A 392 -1.33 -12.26 -38.28
#